data_AF-A0A944BK83-F1
#
_entry.id   AF-A0A944BK83-F1
#
_cell.length_a   1.000
_cell.length_b   1.000
_cell.length_c   1.000
_cell.angle_alpha   90.00
_cell.angle_beta   90.00
_cell.angle_gamma   90.00
#
_symmetry.space_group_name_H-M   'P 1'
#
loop_
_entity.id
_entity.type
_entity.pdbx_description
1 polymer ?
#
loop_
_entity_poly.entity_id
_entity_poly.type
_entity_poly.pdbx_seq_one_letter_code
_entity_poly.pdbx_strand_id
1 'polypeptide(L)'
;LIAKIILIILLPLILLIFISGMNELGVFENIKNLFSNDEKTNEVVVDPDVVNPDDVEIPDDGTHLIFNNVPINGSLKNYVAQMEKKNFRIYVERFGLEGDEETKEQKEQREQKAKLEAYKEGKVTMVGDFADFKKCRLYVETLANKDLVYKIQVEFKYVYEWEKKKENYFHLKQLLTKKYGAPTSCTEKLKPKKMEDHDINDSFHEKKSKYETIYKTDKGDITLYINKHYNLILEYLDKKNSELITEHALEEL
;
A
#
# COMPACT_ATOMS: atom_id res chain seq x y z
N LEU A 1 27.38 35.21 -3.35
CA LEU A 1 28.11 34.68 -4.53
C LEU A 1 29.33 33.85 -4.10
N ILE A 2 30.19 34.38 -3.22
CA ILE A 2 31.42 33.72 -2.73
C ILE A 2 31.14 32.39 -2.00
N ALA A 3 30.09 32.31 -1.16
CA ALA A 3 29.71 31.07 -0.47
C ALA A 3 29.24 29.94 -1.40
N LYS A 4 28.63 30.27 -2.55
CA LYS A 4 28.20 29.27 -3.55
C LYS A 4 29.38 28.70 -4.34
N ILE A 5 30.42 29.50 -4.58
CA ILE A 5 31.64 29.08 -5.26
C ILE A 5 32.47 28.14 -4.37
N ILE A 6 32.53 28.42 -3.05
CA ILE A 6 33.21 27.57 -2.07
C ILE A 6 32.57 26.17 -1.98
N LEU A 7 31.23 26.07 -2.04
CA LEU A 7 30.52 24.80 -1.97
C LEU A 7 30.74 23.92 -3.22
N ILE A 8 30.81 24.52 -4.41
CA ILE A 8 31.03 23.81 -5.69
C ILE A 8 32.46 23.25 -5.78
N ILE A 9 33.44 23.93 -5.17
CA ILE A 9 34.84 23.49 -5.20
C ILE A 9 35.13 22.43 -4.12
N LEU A 10 34.48 22.53 -2.95
CA LEU A 10 34.72 21.58 -1.85
C LEU A 10 33.98 20.25 -2.00
N LEU A 11 32.81 20.21 -2.65
CA LEU A 11 32.04 18.97 -2.84
C LEU A 11 32.82 17.84 -3.55
N PRO A 12 33.51 18.08 -4.69
CA PRO A 12 34.29 17.04 -5.35
C PRO A 12 35.51 16.61 -4.52
N LEU A 13 36.09 17.51 -3.72
CA LEU A 13 37.19 17.16 -2.82
C LEU A 13 36.72 16.26 -1.67
N ILE A 14 35.54 16.54 -1.11
CA ILE A 14 34.91 15.70 -0.07
C ILE A 14 34.56 14.33 -0.63
N LEU A 15 34.07 14.26 -1.88
CA LEU A 15 33.79 12.99 -2.57
C LEU A 15 35.08 12.16 -2.81
N LEU A 16 36.17 12.81 -3.21
CA LEU A 16 37.47 12.17 -3.40
C LEU A 16 38.06 11.62 -2.10
N ILE A 17 37.92 12.36 -0.99
CA ILE A 17 38.34 11.91 0.35
C ILE A 17 37.47 10.72 0.79
N PHE A 18 36.16 10.73 0.50
CA PHE A 18 35.26 9.61 0.80
C PHE A 18 35.61 8.35 0.00
N ILE A 19 35.90 8.48 -1.30
CA ILE A 19 36.31 7.37 -2.17
C ILE A 19 37.68 6.83 -1.76
N SER A 20 38.62 7.69 -1.38
CA SER A 20 39.94 7.29 -0.86
C SER A 20 39.81 6.53 0.47
N GLY A 21 38.94 6.99 1.38
CA GLY A 21 38.70 6.31 2.66
C GLY A 21 38.00 4.95 2.52
N MET A 22 37.15 4.78 1.50
CA MET A 22 36.55 3.50 1.18
C MET A 22 37.54 2.45 0.64
N ASN A 23 38.62 2.89 0.00
CA ASN A 23 39.70 1.99 -0.45
C ASN A 23 40.56 1.48 0.73
N GLU A 24 40.77 2.27 1.78
CA GLU A 24 41.51 1.84 2.97
C GLU A 24 40.73 0.85 3.85
N LEU A 25 39.40 0.86 3.78
CA LEU A 25 38.52 -0.01 4.58
C LEU A 25 38.20 -1.37 3.92
N GLY A 26 38.80 -1.71 2.77
CA GLY A 26 38.60 -3.01 2.11
C GLY A 26 37.18 -3.28 1.60
N VAL A 27 36.30 -2.27 1.61
CA VAL A 27 34.86 -2.40 1.27
C VAL A 27 34.68 -2.80 -0.20
N PHE A 28 35.58 -2.39 -1.08
CA PHE A 28 35.52 -2.72 -2.51
C PHE A 28 35.82 -4.18 -2.83
N GLU A 29 36.69 -4.87 -2.07
CA GLU A 29 36.93 -6.31 -2.28
C GLU A 29 35.72 -7.15 -1.87
N ASN A 30 35.05 -6.78 -0.78
CA ASN A 30 33.80 -7.44 -0.38
C ASN A 30 32.67 -7.25 -1.40
N ILE A 31 32.57 -6.07 -2.02
CA ILE A 31 31.59 -5.81 -3.08
C ILE A 31 31.96 -6.59 -4.35
N LYS A 32 33.24 -6.66 -4.74
CA LYS A 32 33.68 -7.48 -5.88
C LYS A 32 33.41 -8.97 -5.68
N ASN A 33 33.60 -9.51 -4.47
CA ASN A 33 33.29 -10.92 -4.18
C ASN A 33 31.79 -11.21 -4.18
N LEU A 34 30.94 -10.23 -3.87
CA LEU A 34 29.48 -10.33 -4.01
C LEU A 34 29.01 -10.32 -5.48
N PHE A 35 29.84 -9.81 -6.40
CA PHE A 35 29.54 -9.76 -7.85
C PHE A 35 30.43 -10.68 -8.70
N SER A 36 31.31 -11.48 -8.07
CA SER A 36 32.14 -12.47 -8.76
C SER A 36 31.50 -13.85 -8.59
N ASN A 37 30.51 -14.16 -9.42
CA ASN A 37 30.20 -15.55 -9.76
C ASN A 37 30.85 -15.83 -11.11
N ASP A 38 31.72 -16.84 -11.10
CA ASP A 38 32.55 -17.32 -12.19
C ASP A 38 31.85 -17.36 -13.56
N GLU A 39 32.43 -16.67 -14.54
CA GLU A 39 32.33 -17.06 -15.94
C GLU A 39 33.01 -18.43 -16.11
N LYS A 40 32.22 -19.50 -16.00
CA LYS A 40 32.48 -20.71 -16.78
C LYS A 40 31.53 -20.71 -17.96
N THR A 41 32.13 -20.54 -19.13
CA THR A 41 31.53 -20.72 -20.45
C THR A 41 30.76 -22.03 -20.52
N ASN A 42 29.44 -21.94 -20.42
CA ASN A 42 28.52 -22.89 -21.00
C ASN A 42 27.70 -22.10 -22.02
N GLU A 43 27.64 -22.60 -23.25
CA GLU A 43 26.78 -22.07 -24.30
C GLU A 43 25.39 -21.77 -23.72
N VAL A 44 24.97 -20.51 -23.82
CA VAL A 44 23.62 -20.09 -23.48
C VAL A 44 22.70 -20.72 -24.53
N VAL A 45 22.16 -21.88 -24.22
CA VAL A 45 20.86 -22.28 -24.75
C VAL A 45 19.88 -21.28 -24.14
N VAL A 46 19.50 -20.28 -24.94
CA VAL A 46 18.44 -19.34 -24.57
C VAL A 46 17.17 -20.17 -24.46
N ASP A 47 16.80 -20.54 -23.25
CA ASP A 47 15.46 -21.02 -22.95
C ASP A 47 14.51 -19.82 -23.09
N PRO A 48 13.58 -19.80 -24.06
CA PRO A 48 12.70 -18.67 -24.29
C PRO A 48 11.71 -18.39 -23.14
N ASP A 49 11.70 -19.21 -22.08
CA ASP A 49 10.71 -19.16 -21.00
C ASP A 49 11.20 -18.58 -19.66
N VAL A 50 12.29 -17.78 -19.63
CA VAL A 50 12.64 -17.01 -18.41
C VAL A 50 11.67 -15.83 -18.26
N VAL A 51 10.52 -16.11 -17.65
CA VAL A 51 9.48 -15.14 -17.28
C VAL A 51 10.10 -14.08 -16.35
N ASN A 52 10.00 -12.81 -16.74
CA ASN A 52 10.36 -11.70 -15.86
C ASN A 52 9.53 -11.81 -14.57
N PRO A 53 10.12 -11.74 -13.36
CA PRO A 53 9.37 -11.81 -12.10
C PRO A 53 8.27 -10.75 -11.97
N ASP A 54 8.29 -9.68 -12.78
CA ASP A 54 7.24 -8.67 -12.85
C ASP A 54 6.04 -9.06 -13.76
N ASP A 55 6.16 -10.15 -14.52
CA ASP A 55 5.14 -10.72 -15.41
C ASP A 55 4.39 -11.92 -14.80
N VAL A 56 4.69 -12.28 -13.55
CA VAL A 56 3.97 -13.37 -12.86
C VAL A 56 2.55 -12.90 -12.56
N GLU A 57 1.60 -13.29 -13.41
CA GLU A 57 0.20 -13.19 -13.07
C GLU A 57 -0.04 -13.97 -11.79
N ILE A 58 -0.55 -13.27 -10.78
CA ILE A 58 -1.02 -13.89 -9.56
C ILE A 58 -2.13 -14.86 -9.94
N PRO A 59 -1.94 -16.19 -9.77
CA PRO A 59 -2.93 -17.17 -10.20
C PRO A 59 -4.22 -17.00 -9.37
N ASP A 60 -5.34 -16.92 -10.06
CA ASP A 60 -6.66 -17.10 -9.43
C ASP A 60 -6.96 -18.60 -9.37
N ASP A 61 -6.62 -19.22 -8.24
CA ASP A 61 -6.99 -20.61 -7.96
C ASP A 61 -8.47 -20.75 -7.53
N GLY A 62 -9.22 -19.64 -7.53
CA GLY A 62 -10.61 -19.59 -7.13
C GLY A 62 -10.82 -19.65 -5.62
N THR A 63 -9.77 -19.65 -4.80
CA THR A 63 -9.88 -19.77 -3.33
C THR A 63 -9.76 -18.45 -2.58
N HIS A 64 -9.19 -17.42 -3.23
CA HIS A 64 -8.95 -16.12 -2.62
C HIS A 64 -10.02 -15.10 -2.96
N LEU A 65 -10.21 -14.15 -2.04
CA LEU A 65 -11.05 -12.98 -2.28
C LEU A 65 -10.42 -12.10 -3.37
N ILE A 66 -11.25 -11.50 -4.22
CA ILE A 66 -10.78 -10.75 -5.40
C ILE A 66 -11.07 -9.26 -5.24
N PHE A 67 -10.02 -8.44 -5.25
CA PHE A 67 -10.11 -6.99 -5.31
C PHE A 67 -9.75 -6.50 -6.71
N ASN A 68 -10.65 -5.73 -7.33
CA ASN A 68 -10.44 -5.14 -8.66
C ASN A 68 -9.96 -6.16 -9.73
N ASN A 69 -10.49 -7.40 -9.68
CA ASN A 69 -10.06 -8.53 -10.53
C ASN A 69 -8.59 -8.96 -10.32
N VAL A 70 -8.05 -8.77 -9.12
CA VAL A 70 -6.79 -9.36 -8.63
C VAL A 70 -7.11 -10.18 -7.38
N PRO A 71 -6.73 -11.47 -7.33
CA PRO A 71 -6.84 -12.25 -6.11
C PRO A 71 -5.93 -11.68 -5.01
N ILE A 72 -6.40 -11.63 -3.77
CA ILE A 72 -5.66 -11.12 -2.61
C ILE A 72 -4.76 -12.26 -2.09
N ASN A 73 -3.64 -12.48 -2.79
CA ASN A 73 -2.63 -13.48 -2.47
C ASN A 73 -1.28 -13.09 -3.09
N GLY A 74 -0.27 -13.95 -2.93
CA GLY A 74 1.09 -13.70 -3.40
C GLY A 74 1.81 -12.61 -2.60
N SER A 75 3.03 -12.29 -3.04
CA SER A 75 3.86 -11.26 -2.43
C SER A 75 3.31 -9.86 -2.64
N LEU A 76 3.73 -8.93 -1.79
CA LEU A 76 3.42 -7.50 -1.95
C LEU A 76 3.91 -6.98 -3.29
N LYS A 77 5.12 -7.38 -3.70
CA LYS A 77 5.72 -6.97 -4.97
C LYS A 77 4.84 -7.37 -6.16
N ASN A 78 4.41 -8.64 -6.20
CA ASN A 78 3.60 -9.14 -7.31
C ASN A 78 2.22 -8.48 -7.32
N TYR A 79 1.62 -8.28 -6.14
CA TYR A 79 0.31 -7.64 -6.05
C TYR A 79 0.37 -6.17 -6.49
N VAL A 80 1.41 -5.44 -6.09
CA VAL A 80 1.68 -4.06 -6.54
C VAL A 80 1.79 -4.00 -8.07
N ALA A 81 2.56 -4.90 -8.70
CA ALA A 81 2.70 -4.92 -10.16
C ALA A 81 1.34 -5.08 -10.87
N GLN A 82 0.47 -5.95 -10.37
CA GLN A 82 -0.89 -6.12 -10.93
C GLN A 82 -1.77 -4.88 -10.74
N MET A 83 -1.62 -4.17 -9.62
CA MET A 83 -2.33 -2.91 -9.37
C MET A 83 -1.80 -1.76 -10.22
N GLU A 84 -0.50 -1.73 -10.54
CA GLU A 84 0.09 -0.76 -11.47
C GLU A 84 -0.48 -0.92 -12.89
N LYS A 85 -0.65 -2.16 -13.36
CA LYS A 85 -1.37 -2.46 -14.62
C LYS A 85 -2.82 -1.94 -14.62
N LYS A 86 -3.40 -1.71 -13.43
CA LYS A 86 -4.75 -1.13 -13.23
C LYS A 86 -4.73 0.38 -12.96
N ASN A 87 -3.64 1.06 -13.32
CA ASN A 87 -3.43 2.50 -13.15
C ASN A 87 -3.38 3.00 -11.71
N PHE A 88 -3.17 2.10 -10.74
CA PHE A 88 -2.77 2.53 -9.40
C PHE A 88 -1.29 2.88 -9.41
N ARG A 89 -0.90 3.86 -8.61
CA ARG A 89 0.51 4.26 -8.45
C ARG A 89 0.84 4.32 -7.00
N ILE A 90 2.07 4.04 -6.64
CA ILE A 90 2.49 4.18 -5.24
C ILE A 90 2.31 5.64 -4.81
N TYR A 91 1.67 5.79 -3.65
CA TYR A 91 1.49 7.07 -3.02
C TYR A 91 2.79 7.42 -2.32
N VAL A 92 3.41 8.51 -2.77
CA VAL A 92 4.57 9.08 -2.09
C VAL A 92 4.21 10.47 -1.62
N GLU A 93 4.22 10.65 -0.30
CA GLU A 93 3.95 11.94 0.33
C GLU A 93 4.99 12.96 -0.13
N ARG A 94 4.54 14.15 -0.54
CA ARG A 94 5.44 15.23 -0.94
C ARG A 94 5.63 16.17 0.23
N PHE A 95 6.80 16.11 0.85
CA PHE A 95 7.26 17.12 1.79
C PHE A 95 8.13 18.13 1.04
N GLY A 96 7.48 19.01 0.26
CA GLY A 96 8.15 20.10 -0.46
C GLY A 96 7.32 21.36 -0.36
N LEU A 97 7.99 22.51 -0.26
CA LEU A 97 7.33 23.81 -0.40
C LEU A 97 6.83 23.93 -1.85
N GLU A 98 5.64 24.53 -2.07
CA GLU A 98 5.16 24.81 -3.42
C GLU A 98 6.20 25.64 -4.19
N GLY A 99 6.77 25.10 -5.27
CA GLY A 99 7.67 25.81 -6.17
C GLY A 99 8.98 25.09 -6.53
N ASP A 100 9.35 24.02 -5.82
CA ASP A 100 10.52 23.22 -6.20
C ASP A 100 10.16 22.24 -7.32
N GLU A 101 10.65 22.52 -8.54
CA GLU A 101 10.52 21.59 -9.68
C GLU A 101 11.45 20.37 -9.46
N GLU A 102 10.86 19.26 -9.03
CA GLU A 102 11.53 17.96 -8.94
C GLU A 102 11.89 17.45 -10.36
N THR A 103 13.15 17.06 -10.57
CA THR A 103 13.56 16.45 -11.84
C THR A 103 12.93 15.07 -12.02
N LYS A 104 12.81 14.61 -13.27
CA LYS A 104 12.30 13.26 -13.57
C LYS A 104 13.08 12.17 -12.85
N GLU A 105 14.41 12.31 -12.80
CA GLU A 105 15.31 11.38 -12.12
C GLU A 105 15.10 11.37 -10.61
N GLN A 106 14.97 12.54 -9.97
CA GLN A 106 14.68 12.65 -8.54
C GLN A 106 13.35 11.98 -8.19
N LYS A 107 12.33 12.19 -9.03
CA LYS A 107 11.04 11.55 -8.87
C LYS A 107 11.12 10.02 -8.98
N GLU A 108 11.82 9.51 -9.99
CA GLU A 108 12.01 8.06 -10.18
C GLU A 108 12.78 7.43 -9.01
N GLN A 109 13.85 8.08 -8.53
CA GLN A 109 14.59 7.62 -7.35
C GLN A 109 13.72 7.59 -6.09
N ARG A 110 12.88 8.61 -5.90
CA ARG A 110 11.95 8.69 -4.77
C ARG A 110 10.87 7.61 -4.82
N GLU A 111 10.30 7.35 -6.00
CA GLU A 111 9.33 6.26 -6.20
C GLU A 111 9.98 4.88 -5.96
N GLN A 112 11.21 4.67 -6.44
CA GLN A 112 11.95 3.43 -6.22
C GLN A 112 12.30 3.21 -4.74
N LYS A 113 12.68 4.28 -4.03
CA LYS A 113 12.93 4.24 -2.59
C LYS A 113 11.65 3.89 -1.82
N ALA A 114 10.53 4.52 -2.15
CA ALA A 114 9.24 4.23 -1.53
C ALA A 114 8.79 2.78 -1.77
N LYS A 115 9.03 2.22 -2.98
CA LYS A 115 8.81 0.78 -3.26
C LYS A 115 9.62 -0.10 -2.32
N LEU A 116 10.91 0.18 -2.19
CA LEU A 116 11.81 -0.63 -1.37
C LEU A 116 11.43 -0.58 0.12
N GLU A 117 11.06 0.59 0.64
CA GLU A 117 10.57 0.76 2.01
C GLU A 117 9.26 0.00 2.23
N ALA A 118 8.31 0.15 1.31
CA ALA A 118 7.03 -0.58 1.35
C ALA A 118 7.21 -2.11 1.40
N TYR A 119 8.12 -2.65 0.59
CA TYR A 119 8.40 -4.09 0.57
C TYR A 119 9.07 -4.59 1.85
N LYS A 120 9.88 -3.76 2.50
CA LYS A 120 10.47 -4.09 3.81
C LYS A 120 9.44 -4.07 4.93
N GLU A 121 8.52 -3.11 4.89
CA GLU A 121 7.46 -2.96 5.89
C GLU A 121 6.30 -3.93 5.68
N GLY A 122 6.22 -4.57 4.51
CA GLY A 122 5.09 -5.42 4.15
C GLY A 122 3.79 -4.64 3.96
N LYS A 123 3.88 -3.31 3.74
CA LYS A 123 2.74 -2.41 3.57
C LYS A 123 3.02 -1.39 2.49
N VAL A 124 2.03 -1.11 1.65
CA VAL A 124 2.12 -0.05 0.63
C VAL A 124 0.83 0.75 0.59
N THR A 125 0.97 2.06 0.40
CA THR A 125 -0.15 2.91 0.02
C THR A 125 -0.04 3.21 -1.46
N MET A 126 -1.12 3.01 -2.20
CA MET A 126 -1.26 3.37 -3.60
C MET A 126 -2.41 4.38 -3.78
N VAL A 127 -2.41 5.09 -4.90
CA VAL A 127 -3.48 6.00 -5.29
C VAL A 127 -3.98 5.65 -6.69
N GLY A 128 -5.29 5.63 -6.87
CA GLY A 128 -5.92 5.30 -8.14
C GLY A 128 -7.42 5.59 -8.13
N ASP A 129 -8.07 5.35 -9.26
CA ASP A 129 -9.53 5.47 -9.37
C ASP A 129 -10.18 4.11 -9.07
N PHE A 130 -11.33 4.11 -8.40
CA PHE A 130 -12.03 2.88 -8.01
C PHE A 130 -13.54 3.11 -7.87
N ALA A 131 -14.35 2.25 -8.47
CA ALA A 131 -15.83 2.27 -8.35
C ALA A 131 -16.45 3.67 -8.58
N ASP A 132 -16.03 4.35 -9.65
CA ASP A 132 -16.39 5.74 -10.00
C ASP A 132 -15.85 6.85 -9.10
N PHE A 133 -15.12 6.51 -8.03
CA PHE A 133 -14.42 7.47 -7.19
C PHE A 133 -13.00 7.73 -7.70
N LYS A 134 -12.64 9.02 -7.75
CA LYS A 134 -11.32 9.47 -8.21
C LYS A 134 -10.32 9.58 -7.07
N LYS A 135 -9.06 9.25 -7.33
CA LYS A 135 -7.92 9.43 -6.40
C LYS A 135 -8.17 8.81 -5.01
N CYS A 136 -8.69 7.59 -4.96
CA CYS A 136 -8.81 6.81 -3.73
C CYS A 136 -7.43 6.38 -3.23
N ARG A 137 -7.26 6.30 -1.91
CA ARG A 137 -6.08 5.69 -1.30
C ARG A 137 -6.33 4.21 -1.10
N LEU A 138 -5.41 3.38 -1.55
CA LEU A 138 -5.44 1.93 -1.43
C LEU A 138 -4.31 1.50 -0.51
N TYR A 139 -4.63 0.92 0.62
CA TYR A 139 -3.67 0.32 1.55
C TYR A 139 -3.65 -1.19 1.29
N VAL A 140 -2.47 -1.72 1.02
CA VAL A 140 -2.24 -3.15 0.81
C VAL A 140 -1.27 -3.62 1.90
N GLU A 141 -1.63 -4.68 2.61
CA GLU A 141 -0.87 -5.18 3.76
C GLU A 141 -0.66 -6.69 3.65
N THR A 142 0.57 -7.10 3.99
CA THR A 142 0.99 -8.49 4.10
C THR A 142 0.96 -8.99 5.54
N LEU A 143 0.95 -10.32 5.69
CA LEU A 143 1.11 -10.99 6.98
C LEU A 143 2.44 -10.57 7.64
N ALA A 144 2.42 -10.23 8.93
CA ALA A 144 3.66 -10.00 9.68
C ALA A 144 4.54 -11.26 9.59
N ASN A 145 5.82 -11.09 9.22
CA ASN A 145 6.80 -12.18 9.01
C ASN A 145 6.59 -13.05 7.75
N LYS A 146 5.61 -12.76 6.88
CA LYS A 146 5.44 -13.46 5.60
C LYS A 146 5.01 -12.50 4.50
N ASP A 147 5.74 -12.48 3.40
CA ASP A 147 5.41 -11.70 2.21
C ASP A 147 4.20 -12.31 1.47
N LEU A 148 3.02 -12.17 2.07
CA LEU A 148 1.73 -12.70 1.62
C LEU A 148 0.63 -11.69 1.90
N VAL A 149 0.05 -11.12 0.84
CA VAL A 149 -1.01 -10.11 0.94
C VAL A 149 -2.29 -10.74 1.49
N TYR A 150 -2.89 -10.15 2.52
CA TYR A 150 -4.13 -10.66 3.14
C TYR A 150 -5.23 -9.62 3.28
N LYS A 151 -4.89 -8.33 3.25
CA LYS A 151 -5.82 -7.24 3.52
C LYS A 151 -5.63 -6.09 2.55
N ILE A 152 -6.76 -5.57 2.07
CA ILE A 152 -6.85 -4.38 1.23
C ILE A 152 -7.84 -3.42 1.87
N GLN A 153 -7.47 -2.15 2.01
CA GLN A 153 -8.39 -1.10 2.42
C GLN A 153 -8.41 0.03 1.38
N VAL A 154 -9.60 0.42 0.96
CA VAL A 154 -9.81 1.61 0.13
C VAL A 154 -10.33 2.72 1.03
N GLU A 155 -9.55 3.78 1.17
CA GLU A 155 -10.03 5.04 1.71
C GLU A 155 -10.49 5.94 0.56
N PHE A 156 -11.79 6.22 0.55
CA PHE A 156 -12.38 7.14 -0.42
C PHE A 156 -12.06 8.58 -0.02
N LYS A 157 -11.90 9.43 -1.04
CA LYS A 157 -11.53 10.84 -0.85
C LYS A 157 -12.39 11.49 0.25
N TYR A 158 -11.72 12.19 1.16
CA TYR A 158 -12.38 12.90 2.24
C TYR A 158 -13.37 13.95 1.70
N VAL A 159 -14.59 13.91 2.25
CA VAL A 159 -15.66 14.88 2.02
C VAL A 159 -16.11 15.41 3.38
N TYR A 160 -16.13 16.74 3.56
CA TYR A 160 -16.57 17.37 4.81
C TYR A 160 -18.08 17.24 5.01
N GLU A 161 -18.85 17.32 3.92
CA GLU A 161 -20.31 17.25 3.95
C GLU A 161 -20.81 15.86 4.33
N TRP A 162 -21.47 15.77 5.49
CA TRP A 162 -22.00 14.51 6.02
C TRP A 162 -23.01 13.84 5.09
N GLU A 163 -23.95 14.60 4.52
CA GLU A 163 -24.99 14.03 3.65
C GLU A 163 -24.36 13.44 2.38
N LYS A 164 -23.39 14.12 1.76
CA LYS A 164 -22.65 13.59 0.60
C LYS A 164 -21.83 12.34 0.95
N LYS A 165 -21.24 12.28 2.14
CA LYS A 165 -20.54 11.08 2.61
C LYS A 165 -21.49 9.90 2.81
N LYS A 166 -22.66 10.16 3.38
CA LYS A 166 -23.74 9.20 3.56
C LYS A 166 -24.27 8.70 2.21
N GLU A 167 -24.46 9.59 1.24
CA GLU A 167 -24.81 9.23 -0.15
C GLU A 167 -23.76 8.31 -0.78
N ASN A 168 -22.47 8.64 -0.65
CA ASN A 168 -21.38 7.79 -1.15
C ASN A 168 -21.38 6.41 -0.49
N TYR A 169 -21.61 6.34 0.83
CA TYR A 169 -21.75 5.07 1.54
C TYR A 169 -22.92 4.24 0.99
N PHE A 170 -24.11 4.83 0.81
CA PHE A 170 -25.27 4.12 0.27
C PHE A 170 -25.05 3.67 -1.18
N HIS A 171 -24.39 4.50 -1.99
CA HIS A 171 -24.03 4.15 -3.36
C HIS A 171 -23.09 2.92 -3.39
N LEU A 172 -21.99 2.95 -2.64
CA LEU A 172 -21.07 1.80 -2.54
C LEU A 172 -21.77 0.56 -1.99
N LYS A 173 -22.63 0.73 -0.97
CA LYS A 173 -23.43 -0.37 -0.42
C LYS A 173 -24.31 -1.01 -1.49
N GLN A 174 -24.96 -0.23 -2.35
CA GLN A 174 -25.76 -0.76 -3.47
C GLN A 174 -24.90 -1.55 -4.46
N LEU A 175 -23.71 -1.05 -4.83
CA LEU A 175 -22.79 -1.75 -5.70
C LEU A 175 -22.31 -3.08 -5.10
N LEU A 176 -21.94 -3.06 -3.81
CA LEU A 176 -21.53 -4.26 -3.07
C LEU A 176 -22.68 -5.26 -2.95
N THR A 177 -23.89 -4.80 -2.67
CA THR A 177 -25.08 -5.66 -2.60
C THR A 177 -25.38 -6.32 -3.94
N LYS A 178 -25.20 -5.58 -5.04
CA LYS A 178 -25.33 -6.14 -6.40
C LYS A 178 -24.26 -7.19 -6.70
N LYS A 179 -23.04 -7.01 -6.16
CA LYS A 179 -21.91 -7.92 -6.42
C LYS A 179 -21.90 -9.16 -5.52
N TYR A 180 -22.20 -9.01 -4.24
CA TYR A 180 -22.04 -10.06 -3.22
C TYR A 180 -23.36 -10.55 -2.61
N GLY A 181 -24.50 -9.98 -3.01
CA GLY A 181 -25.80 -10.30 -2.43
C GLY A 181 -26.11 -9.50 -1.17
N ALA A 182 -27.09 -9.96 -0.38
CA ALA A 182 -27.50 -9.26 0.83
C ALA A 182 -26.37 -9.23 1.88
N PRO A 183 -26.18 -8.10 2.59
CA PRO A 183 -25.18 -8.03 3.66
C PRO A 183 -25.55 -8.95 4.82
N THR A 184 -24.54 -9.55 5.44
CA THR A 184 -24.69 -10.37 6.65
C THR A 184 -25.03 -9.52 7.87
N SER A 185 -24.52 -8.29 7.92
CA SER A 185 -24.81 -7.32 8.99
C SER A 185 -24.81 -5.91 8.43
N CYS A 186 -25.69 -5.06 8.96
CA CYS A 186 -25.81 -3.66 8.56
C CYS A 186 -26.23 -2.82 9.76
N THR A 187 -25.40 -1.84 10.13
CA THR A 187 -25.69 -0.85 11.18
C THR A 187 -25.57 0.55 10.58
N GLU A 188 -26.64 1.35 10.68
CA GLU A 188 -26.72 2.71 10.12
C GLU A 188 -27.40 3.66 11.13
N LYS A 189 -26.68 3.99 12.21
CA LYS A 189 -27.21 4.85 13.28
C LYS A 189 -26.89 6.33 13.02
N LEU A 190 -27.87 7.22 13.22
CA LEU A 190 -27.82 8.65 12.89
C LEU A 190 -27.04 9.52 13.90
N LYS A 191 -26.27 10.46 13.32
CA LYS A 191 -25.45 11.61 13.80
C LYS A 191 -24.73 11.54 15.16
N PRO A 192 -23.41 11.87 15.22
CA PRO A 192 -22.84 12.44 16.44
C PRO A 192 -23.51 13.81 16.66
N LYS A 193 -23.87 14.13 17.91
CA LYS A 193 -24.27 15.48 18.31
C LYS A 193 -23.21 16.46 17.79
N LYS A 194 -23.60 17.66 17.32
CA LYS A 194 -22.64 18.70 16.92
C LYS A 194 -21.58 18.82 18.03
N MET A 195 -20.30 18.65 17.69
CA MET A 195 -19.21 19.01 18.61
C MET A 195 -19.31 20.52 18.79
N GLU A 196 -19.88 20.95 19.92
CA GLU A 196 -19.59 22.28 20.44
C GLU A 196 -18.14 22.22 20.91
N ASP A 197 -17.32 23.18 20.46
CA ASP A 197 -15.84 23.23 20.59
C ASP A 197 -15.31 23.19 22.04
N HIS A 198 -16.17 23.06 23.04
CA HIS A 198 -15.83 23.19 24.46
C HIS A 198 -15.91 21.91 25.30
N ASP A 199 -16.41 20.79 24.78
CA ASP A 199 -16.48 19.55 25.57
C ASP A 199 -15.29 18.61 25.29
N ILE A 200 -14.12 19.02 25.80
CA ILE A 200 -12.86 18.23 25.83
C ILE A 200 -12.82 17.27 27.04
N ASN A 201 -13.91 17.12 27.81
CA ASN A 201 -13.92 16.24 28.99
C ASN A 201 -14.79 14.98 28.80
N ASP A 202 -14.15 13.95 28.25
CA ASP A 202 -14.09 12.58 28.76
C ASP A 202 -15.34 11.92 29.43
N SER A 203 -16.53 12.00 28.83
CA SER A 203 -17.67 11.18 29.29
C SER A 203 -18.78 11.02 28.24
N PHE A 204 -18.51 10.49 27.04
CA PHE A 204 -19.60 10.02 26.12
C PHE A 204 -19.07 9.01 25.10
N HIS A 205 -18.56 7.87 25.57
CA HIS A 205 -17.93 6.85 24.72
C HIS A 205 -18.88 5.96 23.88
N GLU A 206 -20.21 6.07 24.01
CA GLU A 206 -21.12 5.02 23.49
C GLU A 206 -22.23 5.43 22.52
N LYS A 207 -22.27 6.65 21.99
CA LYS A 207 -23.24 6.99 20.92
C LYS A 207 -22.61 7.74 19.76
N LYS A 208 -21.51 7.20 19.22
CA LYS A 208 -21.00 7.61 17.91
C LYS A 208 -21.88 6.97 16.83
N SER A 209 -22.22 7.73 15.79
CA SER A 209 -22.83 7.18 14.58
C SER A 209 -22.05 5.97 14.12
N LYS A 210 -22.74 4.84 13.95
CA LYS A 210 -22.16 3.60 13.45
C LYS A 210 -22.74 3.35 12.06
N TYR A 211 -21.94 3.58 11.03
CA TYR A 211 -22.21 3.17 9.64
C TYR A 211 -21.25 2.04 9.32
N GLU A 212 -21.79 0.84 9.17
CA GLU A 212 -21.04 -0.39 8.93
C GLU A 212 -21.95 -1.39 8.20
N THR A 213 -21.51 -1.89 7.06
CA THR A 213 -22.14 -3.01 6.36
C THR A 213 -21.09 -4.07 6.10
N ILE A 214 -21.39 -5.31 6.47
CA ILE A 214 -20.50 -6.47 6.35
C ILE A 214 -21.12 -7.47 5.38
N TYR A 215 -20.33 -7.92 4.41
CA TYR A 215 -20.64 -9.02 3.50
C TYR A 215 -19.65 -10.14 3.79
N LYS A 216 -20.12 -11.23 4.41
CA LYS A 216 -19.30 -12.43 4.61
C LYS A 216 -19.42 -13.34 3.39
N THR A 217 -18.29 -13.85 2.93
CA THR A 217 -18.22 -14.85 1.85
C THR A 217 -17.44 -16.07 2.34
N ASP A 218 -17.43 -17.13 1.54
CA ASP A 218 -16.57 -18.30 1.74
C ASP A 218 -15.08 -17.96 1.66
N LYS A 219 -14.71 -16.92 0.91
CA LYS A 219 -13.31 -16.51 0.65
C LYS A 219 -12.80 -15.38 1.55
N GLY A 220 -13.66 -14.71 2.29
CA GLY A 220 -13.29 -13.51 3.05
C GLY A 220 -14.44 -12.60 3.40
N ASP A 221 -14.12 -11.56 4.15
CA ASP A 221 -15.07 -10.54 4.59
C ASP A 221 -14.85 -9.23 3.82
N ILE A 222 -15.95 -8.60 3.40
CA ILE A 222 -15.95 -7.26 2.82
C ILE A 222 -16.72 -6.33 3.77
N THR A 223 -16.06 -5.28 4.25
CA THR A 223 -16.65 -4.35 5.23
C THR A 223 -16.62 -2.93 4.68
N LEU A 224 -17.80 -2.31 4.54
CA LEU A 224 -17.95 -0.89 4.20
C LEU A 224 -18.32 -0.13 5.48
N TYR A 225 -17.53 0.87 5.87
CA TYR A 225 -17.79 1.59 7.11
C TYR A 225 -17.27 3.03 7.09
N ILE A 226 -17.77 3.84 8.02
CA ILE A 226 -17.21 5.18 8.31
C ILE A 226 -16.40 5.07 9.60
N ASN A 227 -15.10 5.35 9.52
CA ASN A 227 -14.19 5.21 10.67
C ASN A 227 -14.32 6.37 11.68
N LYS A 228 -13.58 6.30 12.79
CA LYS A 228 -13.58 7.32 13.86
C LYS A 228 -13.10 8.71 13.43
N HIS A 229 -12.34 8.79 12.33
CA HIS A 229 -11.86 10.02 11.71
C HIS A 229 -12.81 10.52 10.61
N TYR A 230 -14.01 9.93 10.52
CA TYR A 230 -15.01 10.19 9.51
C TYR A 230 -14.56 9.84 8.08
N ASN A 231 -13.57 8.98 7.87
CA ASN A 231 -13.23 8.50 6.52
C ASN A 231 -14.18 7.36 6.12
N LEU A 232 -14.59 7.35 4.85
CA LEU A 232 -15.33 6.23 4.27
C LEU A 232 -14.32 5.17 3.82
N ILE A 233 -14.40 3.98 4.39
CA ILE A 233 -13.46 2.88 4.17
C ILE A 233 -14.21 1.67 3.61
N LEU A 234 -13.63 1.03 2.61
CA LEU A 234 -14.00 -0.31 2.15
C LEU A 234 -12.82 -1.25 2.39
N GLU A 235 -13.03 -2.23 3.24
CA GLU A 235 -12.03 -3.24 3.60
C GLU A 235 -12.37 -4.58 2.95
N TYR A 236 -11.34 -5.27 2.47
CA TYR A 236 -11.35 -6.65 2.02
C TYR A 236 -10.35 -7.42 2.89
N LEU A 237 -10.82 -8.47 3.54
CA LEU A 237 -10.00 -9.35 4.37
C LEU A 237 -10.08 -10.77 3.81
N ASP A 238 -8.99 -11.26 3.22
CA ASP A 238 -8.92 -12.61 2.64
C ASP A 238 -8.90 -13.66 3.76
N LYS A 239 -9.85 -14.60 3.73
CA LYS A 239 -10.02 -15.59 4.80
C LYS A 239 -8.84 -16.54 4.89
N LYS A 240 -8.46 -17.15 3.75
CA LYS A 240 -7.40 -18.16 3.68
C LYS A 240 -6.07 -17.61 4.19
N ASN A 241 -5.72 -16.39 3.79
CA ASN A 241 -4.49 -15.74 4.27
C ASN A 241 -4.63 -15.24 5.72
N SER A 242 -5.83 -14.86 6.16
CA SER A 242 -6.07 -14.43 7.55
C SER A 242 -6.06 -15.59 8.56
N GLU A 243 -6.43 -16.80 8.16
CA GLU A 243 -6.36 -17.99 9.01
C GLU A 243 -4.90 -18.33 9.35
N LEU A 244 -3.98 -18.16 8.39
CA LEU A 244 -2.54 -18.29 8.63
C LEU A 244 -2.01 -17.29 9.68
N ILE A 245 -2.58 -16.08 9.75
CA ILE A 245 -2.25 -15.09 10.80
C ILE A 245 -2.67 -15.63 12.17
N THR A 246 -3.88 -16.19 12.24
CA THR A 246 -4.46 -16.65 13.50
C THR A 246 -3.65 -17.82 14.04
N GLU A 247 -3.24 -18.76 13.19
CA GLU A 247 -2.39 -19.88 13.58
C GLU A 247 -1.03 -19.42 14.12
N HIS A 248 -0.32 -18.53 13.41
CA HIS A 248 0.96 -17.99 13.88
C HIS A 248 0.82 -17.22 15.20
N ALA A 249 -0.23 -16.39 15.33
CA ALA A 249 -0.47 -15.65 16.58
C ALA A 249 -0.83 -16.57 17.75
N LEU A 250 -1.48 -17.70 17.50
CA LEU A 250 -1.76 -18.73 18.51
C LEU A 250 -0.49 -19.49 18.94
N GLU A 251 0.49 -19.67 18.05
CA GLU A 251 1.79 -20.28 18.38
C GLU A 251 2.65 -19.39 19.31
N GLU A 252 2.44 -18.08 19.30
CA GLU A 252 3.16 -17.11 20.14
C GLU A 252 2.54 -16.90 21.54
N LEU A 253 1.36 -17.49 21.82
CA LEU A 253 0.66 -17.44 23.12
C LEU A 253 1.07 -18.57 24.06
#